data_AF-A0A9E6BP02-F1
#
_entry.id   AF-A0A9E6BP02-F1
#
_cell.length_a   1.000
_cell.length_b   1.000
_cell.length_c   1.000
_cell.angle_alpha   90.00
_cell.angle_beta   90.00
_cell.angle_gamma   90.00
#
_symmetry.space_group_name_H-M   'P 1'
#
loop_
_entity.id
_entity.type
_entity.pdbx_description
1 polymer ?
#
loop_
_entity_poly.entity_id
_entity_poly.type
_entity_poly.pdbx_seq_one_letter_code
_entity_poly.pdbx_strand_id
1 'polypeptide(L)' 'TLRENNCPYPDLANRDPSICQLEQEVFQQILGEDVVLAECCRDGGQYCEFQAGGGADTWDVES' A
#
# COMPACT_ATOMS: atom_id res chain seq x y z
N THR A 1 9.19 -3.22 2.27
CA THR A 1 7.78 -3.62 2.41
C THR A 1 7.17 -2.83 3.55
N LEU A 2 5.94 -2.36 3.35
CA LEU A 2 5.15 -1.60 4.31
C LEU A 2 3.95 -2.45 4.71
N ARG A 3 3.74 -2.65 6.01
CA ARG A 3 2.62 -3.44 6.54
C ARG A 3 1.68 -2.56 7.33
N GLU A 4 0.42 -2.63 6.97
CA GLU A 4 -0.65 -2.00 7.71
C GLU A 4 -1.24 -3.00 8.72
N ASN A 5 -0.93 -2.79 10.00
CA ASN A 5 -1.44 -3.65 11.07
C ASN A 5 -2.91 -3.37 11.39
N ASN A 6 -3.42 -2.19 11.05
CA ASN A 6 -4.79 -1.79 11.28
C ASN A 6 -5.23 -0.86 10.15
N CYS A 7 -6.09 -1.36 9.25
CA CYS A 7 -6.69 -0.53 8.22
C CYS A 7 -7.45 0.65 8.87
N PRO A 8 -7.22 1.91 8.44
CA PRO A 8 -7.90 3.09 8.95
C PRO A 8 -9.40 3.06 8.70
N TYR A 9 -9.85 2.30 7.69
CA TYR A 9 -11.24 2.19 7.28
C TYR A 9 -11.71 0.73 7.22
N PRO A 10 -11.71 -0.01 8.33
CA PRO A 10 -11.92 -1.46 8.31
C PRO A 10 -13.33 -1.84 7.82
N ASP A 11 -14.35 -1.05 8.17
CA ASP A 11 -15.72 -1.26 7.70
C ASP A 11 -15.87 -1.00 6.19
N LEU A 12 -15.13 -0.02 5.66
CA LEU A 12 -15.19 0.33 4.24
C LEU A 12 -14.36 -0.64 3.39
N ALA A 13 -13.17 -1.03 3.83
CA ALA A 13 -12.33 -2.02 3.15
C ALA A 13 -13.05 -3.37 2.97
N ASN A 14 -13.85 -3.77 3.97
CA ASN A 14 -14.71 -4.95 3.88
C ASN A 14 -15.82 -4.84 2.82
N ARG A 15 -16.31 -3.63 2.55
CA ARG A 15 -17.43 -3.38 1.63
C ARG A 15 -16.95 -3.07 0.22
N ASP A 16 -15.84 -2.35 0.10
CA ASP A 16 -15.36 -1.76 -1.13
C ASP A 16 -13.85 -2.02 -1.29
N PRO A 17 -13.44 -2.82 -2.30
CA PRO A 17 -12.04 -3.14 -2.52
C PRO A 17 -11.23 -1.94 -3.01
N SER A 18 -11.89 -0.86 -3.47
CA SER A 18 -11.22 0.38 -3.87
C SER A 18 -10.55 1.10 -2.69
N ILE A 19 -10.92 0.79 -1.44
CA ILE A 19 -10.27 1.37 -0.26
C ILE A 19 -8.80 0.96 -0.17
N CYS A 20 -8.49 -0.31 -0.43
CA CYS A 20 -7.10 -0.78 -0.43
C CYS A 20 -6.29 -0.23 -1.62
N GLN A 21 -6.97 0.09 -2.73
CA GLN A 21 -6.34 0.77 -3.88
C GLN A 21 -6.07 2.25 -3.54
N LEU A 22 -6.99 2.92 -2.86
CA LEU A 22 -6.78 4.28 -2.35
C LEU A 22 -5.57 4.33 -1.40
N GLU A 23 -5.45 3.36 -0.50
CA GLU A 23 -4.30 3.26 0.41
C GLU A 23 -2.98 3.09 -0.36
N GLN A 24 -2.96 2.23 -1.38
CA GLN A 24 -1.82 2.07 -2.28
C GLN A 24 -1.44 3.40 -2.95
N GLU A 25 -2.40 4.13 -3.51
CA GLU A 25 -2.17 5.44 -4.15
C GLU A 25 -1.63 6.49 -3.16
N VAL A 26 -2.12 6.47 -1.91
CA VAL A 26 -1.61 7.33 -0.84
C VAL A 26 -0.15 6.97 -0.51
N PHE A 27 0.19 5.69 -0.42
CA PHE A 27 1.58 5.28 -0.18
C PHE A 27 2.51 5.63 -1.34
N GLN A 28 2.05 5.50 -2.59
CA GLN A 28 2.81 5.96 -3.76
C GLN A 28 3.10 7.47 -3.68
N GLN A 29 2.10 8.28 -3.32
CA GLN A 29 2.28 9.74 -3.20
C GLN A 29 3.23 10.13 -2.06
N ILE A 30 3.17 9.44 -0.92
CA ILE A 30 4.00 9.73 0.26
C ILE A 30 5.45 9.30 0.02
N LEU A 31 5.66 8.12 -0.57
CA LEU A 31 7.00 7.55 -0.78
C LEU A 31 7.67 8.11 -2.05
N GLY A 32 6.88 8.62 -3.00
CA GLY A 32 7.38 9.11 -4.28
C GLY A 32 7.86 8.01 -5.23
N GLU A 33 7.45 6.77 -4.99
CA GLU A 33 7.82 5.60 -5.79
C GLU A 33 6.59 4.71 -6.02
N ASP A 34 6.68 3.78 -6.97
CA ASP A 34 5.61 2.82 -7.21
C ASP A 34 5.50 1.82 -6.05
N VAL A 35 4.26 1.55 -5.66
CA VAL A 35 3.90 0.64 -4.58
C VAL A 35 2.89 -0.36 -5.13
N VAL A 36 3.11 -1.64 -4.86
CA VAL A 36 2.17 -2.72 -5.21
C VAL A 36 1.53 -3.32 -3.96
N LEU A 37 0.22 -3.59 -4.01
CA LEU A 37 -0.48 -4.36 -2.98
C LEU A 37 -0.12 -5.84 -3.10
N ALA A 38 0.59 -6.37 -2.11
CA ALA A 38 1.10 -7.75 -2.06
C ALA A 38 0.18 -8.71 -1.29
N GLU A 39 -0.41 -8.24 -0.19
CA GLU A 39 -1.43 -8.98 0.58
C GLU A 39 -2.57 -8.03 0.93
N CYS A 40 -3.81 -8.52 0.89
CA CYS A 40 -5.00 -7.77 1.27
C CYS A 40 -5.73 -8.51 2.39
N CYS A 41 -6.08 -7.81 3.47
CA CYS A 41 -6.80 -8.41 4.59
C CYS A 41 -8.18 -8.96 4.19
N ARG A 42 -8.79 -8.37 3.14
CA ARG A 42 -10.05 -8.83 2.57
C ARG A 42 -9.95 -10.19 1.90
N ASP A 43 -8.80 -10.52 1.31
CA ASP A 43 -8.57 -11.78 0.60
C ASP A 43 -8.25 -12.95 1.56
N GLY A 44 -8.48 -12.76 2.86
CA GLY A 44 -8.18 -13.71 3.93
C GLY A 44 -6.84 -13.47 4.62
N GLY A 45 -6.11 -12.42 4.21
CA GLY A 45 -4.92 -11.95 4.91
C GLY A 45 -5.25 -11.40 6.30
N GLN A 46 -4.24 -11.33 7.17
CA GLN A 46 -4.43 -10.69 8.50
C GLN A 46 -4.20 -9.18 8.46
N TYR A 47 -3.55 -8.70 7.40
CA TYR A 47 -3.15 -7.31 7.23
C TYR A 47 -3.04 -6.98 5.73
N CYS A 48 -3.01 -5.69 5.41
CA CYS A 48 -2.61 -5.25 4.08
C CYS A 48 -1.08 -5.11 4.06
N GLU A 49 -0.43 -5.70 3.06
CA GLU A 49 1.01 -5.57 2.85
C GLU A 49 1.28 -4.95 1.48
N PHE A 50 2.15 -3.95 1.46
CA PHE A 50 2.50 -3.15 0.31
C PHE A 50 4.00 -3.24 0.05
N GLN A 51 4.40 -3.33 -1.20
CA GLN A 51 5.80 -3.39 -1.60
C GLN A 51 6.15 -2.16 -2.43
N ALA A 52 6.95 -1.28 -1.83
CA ALA A 52 7.58 -0.14 -2.49
C ALA A 52 8.77 -0.62 -3.34
N GLY A 53 9.01 0.04 -4.47
CA GLY A 53 10.16 -0.17 -5.34
C GLY A 53 9.88 -1.06 -6.55
N GLY A 54 8.59 -1.25 -6.90
CA GLY A 54 8.15 -2.01 -8.09
C GLY A 54 8.30 -1.23 -9.41
N GLY A 55 8.37 0.09 -9.31
CA GLY A 55 8.61 1.05 -10.39
C GLY A 55 9.93 1.73 -10.07
N ALA A 56 10.88 1.55 -10.97
CA ALA A 56 12.27 1.89 -10.79
C ALA A 56 12.47 3.38 -10.47
N ASP A 57 12.93 3.71 -9.27
CA ASP A 57 13.61 4.98 -9.02
C ASP A 57 14.77 4.77 -8.05
N THR A 58 15.96 4.92 -8.62
CA THR A 58 17.24 5.01 -7.93
C THR A 58 17.26 6.31 -7.12
N TRP A 59 17.42 6.19 -5.80
CA TRP A 59 17.72 7.34 -4.95
C TRP A 59 19.15 7.80 -5.24
N ASP A 60 19.35 8.55 -6.32
CA ASP A 60 20.52 9.42 -6.50
C ASP A 60 20.37 10.60 -5.52
N VAL A 61 20.89 10.40 -4.30
CA VAL A 61 21.06 11.46 -3.32
C VAL A 61 22.34 12.24 -3.66
N GLU A 62 22.25 13.24 -4.54
CA GLU A 62 23.28 14.27 -4.64
C GLU A 62 22.94 15.43 -3.71
N SER A 63 23.81 15.68 -2.73
CA SER A 63 23.94 16.94 -1.98
C SER A 63 25.41 17.19 -1.66
#